data_AF-A0AA85JSX2-F1
#
_entry.id   AF-A0AA85JSX2-F1
#
_cell.length_a   1.000
_cell.length_b   1.000
_cell.length_c   1.000
_cell.angle_alpha   90.00
_cell.angle_beta   90.00
_cell.angle_gamma   90.00
#
_symmetry.space_group_name_H-M   'P 1'
#
loop_
_entity.id
_entity.type
_entity.pdbx_description
1 polymer ?
#
loop_
_entity_poly.entity_id
_entity_poly.type
_entity_poly.pdbx_seq_one_letter_code
_entity_poly.pdbx_strand_id
1 'polypeptide(L)'
;MLAVSVFLFVVITSHVESVSASEEDVGTQVRMLLSQIFHMGKLQCYECPNCDEVDKSTPKKKNCGACVKAVTTKPVKIITRGCVGSCEGLPKIPNTDIYCCESELCNSTTQIKSNLKLICFTLLVFIIAKYFQKLY
;
A
#
# COMPACT_ATOMS: atom_id res chain seq x y z
N MET A 1 -2.97 31.19 14.47
CA MET A 1 -2.78 29.76 14.12
C MET A 1 -1.31 29.50 13.74
N LEU A 2 -0.39 29.67 14.69
CA LEU A 2 1.06 29.41 14.50
C LEU A 2 1.73 28.80 15.75
N ALA A 3 0.99 28.66 16.86
CA ALA A 3 1.56 28.24 18.15
C ALA A 3 1.58 26.71 18.37
N VAL A 4 0.83 25.93 17.59
CA VAL A 4 0.75 24.46 17.78
C VAL A 4 1.94 23.74 17.15
N SER A 5 2.63 24.37 16.19
CA SER A 5 3.73 23.73 15.44
C SER A 5 5.07 23.71 16.18
N VAL A 6 5.25 24.55 17.21
CA VAL A 6 6.52 24.65 17.95
C VAL A 6 6.54 23.67 19.14
N PHE A 7 5.39 23.40 19.76
CA PHE A 7 5.30 22.47 20.89
C PHE A 7 5.58 21.01 20.50
N LEU A 8 5.29 20.61 19.25
CA LEU A 8 5.59 19.25 18.79
C LEU A 8 7.10 19.02 18.58
N PHE A 9 7.86 20.06 18.25
CA PHE A 9 9.32 19.96 18.09
C PHE A 9 10.04 19.86 19.44
N VAL A 10 9.53 20.51 20.49
CA VAL A 10 10.19 20.54 21.80
C VAL A 10 9.98 19.24 22.59
N VAL A 11 8.84 18.55 22.43
CA VAL A 11 8.62 17.25 23.09
C VAL A 11 9.55 16.16 22.55
N ILE A 12 9.99 16.27 21.28
CA ILE A 12 10.90 15.29 20.66
C ILE A 12 12.33 15.44 21.18
N THR A 13 12.76 16.63 21.61
CA THR A 13 14.15 16.85 22.04
C THR A 13 14.41 16.56 23.52
N SER A 14 13.39 16.50 24.37
CA SER A 14 13.56 16.32 25.83
C SER A 14 13.59 14.86 26.32
N HIS A 15 13.65 13.87 25.42
CA HIS A 15 13.84 12.45 25.79
C HIS A 15 15.03 11.78 25.09
N VAL A 16 15.98 12.59 24.62
CA VAL A 16 17.25 12.10 24.04
C VAL A 16 18.42 12.44 24.97
N GLU A 17 18.28 12.14 26.25
CA GLU A 17 19.42 11.96 27.15
C GLU A 17 19.21 10.63 27.87
N SER A 18 20.17 9.72 27.70
CA SER A 18 20.26 8.39 28.33
C SER A 18 19.54 7.21 27.69
N VAL A 19 19.76 6.95 26.40
CA VAL A 19 19.81 5.55 25.92
C VAL A 19 21.03 5.37 25.02
N SER A 20 22.14 5.00 25.65
CA SER A 20 23.25 4.34 24.95
C SER A 20 22.81 2.92 24.60
N ALA A 21 22.06 2.76 23.52
CA ALA A 21 21.74 1.47 22.94
C ALA A 21 22.08 1.50 21.44
N SER A 22 22.72 0.41 21.01
CA SER A 22 23.24 0.14 19.68
C SER A 22 22.37 0.66 18.53
N GLU A 23 23.01 1.32 17.56
CA GLU A 23 22.41 1.96 16.37
C GLU A 23 21.53 1.04 15.49
N GLU A 24 21.58 -0.28 15.69
CA GLU A 24 20.76 -1.24 14.92
C GLU A 24 19.32 -1.44 15.45
N ASP A 25 19.01 -1.04 16.69
CA ASP A 25 17.71 -1.36 17.32
C ASP A 25 16.67 -0.20 17.20
N VAL A 26 17.16 1.05 17.15
CA VAL A 26 16.30 2.24 17.10
C VAL A 26 15.56 2.34 15.76
N GLY A 27 16.21 1.95 14.65
CA GLY A 27 15.57 1.93 13.33
C GLY A 27 14.39 0.96 13.23
N THR A 28 14.45 -0.16 13.96
CA THR A 28 13.42 -1.20 13.98
C THR A 28 12.22 -0.76 14.83
N GLN A 29 12.46 -0.14 15.99
CA GLN A 29 11.40 0.43 16.83
C GLN A 29 10.69 1.60 16.15
N VAL A 30 11.43 2.50 15.48
CA VAL A 30 10.84 3.63 14.73
C VAL A 30 10.00 3.13 13.54
N ARG A 31 10.41 2.04 12.87
CA ARG A 31 9.60 1.40 11.82
C ARG A 31 8.32 0.75 12.36
N MET A 32 8.38 0.10 13.52
CA MET A 32 7.19 -0.47 14.18
C MET A 32 6.20 0.62 14.61
N LEU A 33 6.69 1.70 15.23
CA LEU A 33 5.86 2.84 15.63
C LEU A 33 5.28 3.61 14.42
N LEU A 34 6.05 3.80 13.35
CA LEU A 34 5.54 4.41 12.11
C LEU A 34 4.50 3.52 11.41
N SER A 35 4.66 2.19 11.43
CA SER A 35 3.64 1.26 10.93
C SER A 35 2.32 1.43 11.71
N GLN A 36 2.38 1.52 13.04
CA GLN A 36 1.18 1.70 13.87
C GLN A 36 0.47 3.06 13.66
N ILE A 37 1.20 4.13 13.35
CA ILE A 37 0.63 5.47 13.15
C ILE A 37 0.02 5.64 11.75
N PHE A 38 0.52 4.93 10.72
CA PHE A 38 -0.02 5.00 9.36
C PHE A 38 -1.28 4.13 9.11
N HIS A 39 -1.66 3.25 10.02
CA HIS A 39 -2.87 2.40 9.90
C HIS A 39 -4.19 3.04 10.35
N MET A 40 -4.20 4.33 10.74
CA MET A 40 -5.43 5.09 10.98
C MET A 40 -5.81 5.98 9.78
N GLY A 41 -5.35 5.60 8.58
CA GLY A 41 -5.72 6.25 7.32
C GLY A 41 -7.04 5.71 6.78
N LYS A 42 -7.94 6.60 6.37
CA LYS A 42 -9.28 6.33 5.83
C LYS A 42 -9.23 5.59 4.48
N LEU A 43 -8.72 4.36 4.46
CA LEU A 43 -8.55 3.56 3.25
C LEU A 43 -9.87 3.41 2.51
N GLN A 44 -9.89 3.69 1.20
CA GLN A 44 -11.04 3.42 0.35
C GLN A 44 -10.85 2.12 -0.46
N CYS A 45 -11.86 1.26 -0.47
CA CYS A 45 -11.87 0.01 -1.23
C CYS A 45 -13.08 -0.05 -2.15
N TYR A 46 -12.96 -0.73 -3.29
CA TYR A 46 -14.14 -1.09 -4.08
C TYR A 46 -14.98 -2.12 -3.31
N GLU A 47 -16.29 -1.96 -3.31
CA GLU A 47 -17.23 -2.87 -2.68
C GLU A 47 -18.29 -3.26 -3.71
N CYS A 48 -18.18 -4.48 -4.21
CA CYS A 48 -19.14 -5.01 -5.16
C CYS A 48 -19.20 -6.55 -5.07
N PRO A 49 -20.40 -7.12 -4.94
CA PRO A 49 -20.59 -8.56 -5.09
C PRO A 49 -20.66 -8.92 -6.57
N ASN A 50 -20.03 -10.03 -6.95
CA ASN A 50 -20.10 -10.59 -8.31
C ASN A 50 -19.79 -9.59 -9.45
N CYS A 51 -18.73 -8.80 -9.30
CA CYS A 51 -18.26 -7.85 -10.29
C CYS A 51 -16.96 -8.37 -10.89
N ASP A 52 -16.88 -8.65 -12.20
CA ASP A 52 -15.58 -9.04 -12.79
C ASP A 52 -14.66 -7.82 -12.88
N GLU A 53 -15.21 -6.71 -13.40
CA GLU A 53 -14.52 -5.44 -13.60
C GLU A 53 -14.94 -4.37 -12.60
N VAL A 54 -14.06 -3.38 -12.43
CA VAL A 54 -14.37 -2.16 -11.66
C VAL A 54 -14.21 -0.97 -12.58
N ASP A 55 -15.10 -0.01 -12.42
CA ASP A 55 -15.16 1.23 -13.18
C ASP A 55 -15.38 2.42 -12.25
N LYS A 56 -15.65 3.59 -12.82
CA LYS A 56 -15.94 4.80 -12.03
C LYS A 56 -17.29 4.73 -11.30
N SER A 57 -18.22 3.88 -11.74
CA SER A 57 -19.56 3.73 -11.16
C SER A 57 -19.59 2.73 -10.00
N THR A 58 -18.57 1.86 -9.91
CA THR A 58 -18.46 0.82 -8.90
C THR A 58 -18.48 1.44 -7.49
N PRO A 59 -19.33 0.94 -6.57
CA PRO A 59 -19.41 1.46 -5.21
C PRO A 59 -18.08 1.34 -4.48
N LYS A 60 -17.82 2.32 -3.61
CA LYS A 60 -16.59 2.43 -2.84
C LYS A 60 -16.90 2.63 -1.37
N LYS A 61 -16.27 1.86 -0.51
CA LYS A 61 -16.36 1.99 0.94
C LYS A 61 -15.14 2.70 1.48
N LYS A 62 -15.37 3.69 2.33
CA LYS A 62 -14.33 4.47 3.02
C LYS A 62 -14.08 3.89 4.42
N ASN A 63 -12.97 4.29 5.03
CA ASN A 63 -12.58 3.91 6.39
C ASN A 63 -12.37 2.38 6.55
N CYS A 64 -11.74 1.77 5.55
CA CYS A 64 -11.33 0.37 5.62
C CYS A 64 -10.01 0.22 6.38
N GLY A 65 -9.77 -0.96 6.95
CA GLY A 65 -8.43 -1.33 7.43
C GLY A 65 -7.59 -1.94 6.31
N ALA A 66 -8.20 -2.78 5.48
CA ALA A 66 -7.62 -3.33 4.26
C ALA A 66 -8.69 -3.61 3.19
N CYS A 67 -8.27 -3.78 1.94
CA CYS A 67 -9.13 -4.16 0.82
C CYS A 67 -8.96 -5.64 0.48
N VAL A 68 -10.07 -6.29 0.12
CA VAL A 68 -10.06 -7.70 -0.31
C VAL A 68 -10.68 -7.88 -1.68
N LYS A 69 -10.18 -8.89 -2.39
CA LYS A 69 -10.74 -9.45 -3.62
C LYS A 69 -10.77 -10.97 -3.49
N ALA A 70 -11.96 -11.54 -3.41
CA ALA A 70 -12.18 -12.98 -3.39
C ALA A 70 -12.59 -13.45 -4.80
N VAL A 71 -11.91 -14.46 -5.32
CA VAL A 71 -12.15 -15.04 -6.64
C VAL A 71 -12.53 -16.50 -6.46
N THR A 72 -13.82 -16.82 -6.60
CA THR A 72 -14.31 -18.19 -6.57
C THR A 72 -14.33 -18.75 -7.97
N THR A 73 -13.67 -19.87 -8.23
CA THR A 73 -13.49 -20.42 -9.59
C THR A 73 -14.46 -21.56 -9.95
N LYS A 74 -15.13 -22.16 -8.97
CA LYS A 74 -16.10 -23.25 -9.16
C LYS A 74 -17.33 -23.07 -8.26
N PRO A 75 -18.56 -23.35 -8.74
CA PRO A 75 -18.93 -23.83 -10.08
C PRO A 75 -18.93 -22.75 -11.16
N VAL A 76 -18.96 -21.46 -10.79
CA VAL A 76 -18.91 -20.31 -11.70
C VAL A 76 -17.86 -19.33 -11.18
N LYS A 77 -17.17 -18.64 -12.09
CA LYS A 77 -16.22 -17.58 -11.71
C LYS A 77 -16.99 -16.40 -11.09
N ILE A 78 -16.87 -16.22 -9.78
CA ILE A 78 -17.48 -15.11 -9.04
C ILE A 78 -16.36 -14.29 -8.40
N ILE A 79 -16.37 -12.98 -8.63
CA ILE A 79 -15.42 -12.07 -7.99
C ILE A 79 -16.18 -11.13 -7.06
N THR A 80 -15.79 -11.16 -5.80
CA THR A 80 -16.33 -10.30 -4.75
C THR A 80 -15.24 -9.39 -4.22
N ARG A 81 -15.52 -8.10 -4.13
CA ARG A 81 -14.61 -7.08 -3.60
C ARG A 81 -15.21 -6.45 -2.37
N GLY A 82 -14.37 -6.16 -1.39
CA GLY A 82 -14.83 -5.56 -0.16
C GLY A 82 -13.73 -4.98 0.71
N CYS A 83 -14.15 -4.68 1.93
CA CYS A 83 -13.44 -3.94 2.95
C CYS A 83 -13.37 -4.81 4.20
N VAL A 84 -12.19 -4.97 4.79
CA VAL A 84 -11.96 -5.73 6.02
C VAL A 84 -11.16 -4.89 7.01
N GLY A 85 -11.12 -5.32 8.28
CA GLY A 85 -10.35 -4.64 9.32
C GLY A 85 -8.84 -4.87 9.22
N SER A 86 -8.40 -6.05 8.76
CA SER A 86 -7.01 -6.42 8.57
C SER A 86 -6.89 -7.56 7.56
N CYS A 87 -5.72 -7.72 6.94
CA CYS A 87 -5.39 -8.88 6.10
C CYS A 87 -5.06 -10.15 6.91
N GLU A 88 -4.85 -10.03 8.22
CA GLU A 88 -4.51 -11.16 9.08
C GLU A 88 -5.72 -12.06 9.36
N GLY A 89 -5.51 -13.37 9.34
CA GLY A 89 -6.51 -14.36 9.76
C GLY A 89 -7.69 -14.56 8.80
N LEU A 90 -7.58 -14.14 7.54
CA LEU A 90 -8.63 -14.35 6.54
C LEU A 90 -8.91 -15.86 6.34
N PRO A 91 -10.18 -16.29 6.32
CA PRO A 91 -10.53 -17.70 6.26
C PRO A 91 -10.15 -18.29 4.91
N LYS A 92 -9.61 -19.51 4.91
CA LYS A 92 -9.39 -20.28 3.69
C LYS A 92 -10.71 -20.91 3.25
N ILE A 93 -11.25 -20.44 2.13
CA ILE A 93 -12.50 -20.96 1.56
C ILE A 93 -12.12 -21.87 0.37
N PRO A 94 -12.64 -23.11 0.30
CA PRO A 94 -12.31 -24.02 -0.79
C PRO A 94 -12.78 -23.47 -2.14
N ASN A 95 -11.89 -23.54 -3.15
CA ASN A 95 -12.10 -23.01 -4.51
C ASN A 95 -12.22 -21.47 -4.58
N THR A 96 -11.79 -20.76 -3.54
CA THR A 96 -11.78 -19.29 -3.51
C THR A 96 -10.38 -18.78 -3.20
N ASP A 97 -9.81 -18.01 -4.12
CA ASP A 97 -8.56 -17.30 -3.92
C ASP A 97 -8.85 -15.92 -3.31
N ILE A 98 -8.26 -15.61 -2.16
CA ILE A 98 -8.44 -14.34 -1.47
C ILE A 98 -7.15 -13.52 -1.61
N TYR A 99 -7.28 -12.34 -2.21
CA TYR A 99 -6.21 -11.35 -2.31
C TYR A 99 -6.51 -10.20 -1.36
N CYS A 100 -5.54 -9.83 -0.54
CA CYS A 100 -5.64 -8.71 0.39
C CYS A 100 -4.55 -7.68 0.14
N CYS A 101 -4.86 -6.41 0.33
CA CYS A 101 -3.94 -5.29 0.13
C CYS A 101 -4.35 -4.08 0.97
N GLU A 102 -3.39 -3.23 1.32
CA GLU A 102 -3.54 -2.13 2.29
C GLU A 102 -3.32 -0.76 1.65
N SER A 103 -3.67 -0.62 0.37
CA SER A 103 -3.48 0.62 -0.40
C SER A 103 -4.79 1.08 -1.05
N GLU A 104 -4.93 2.39 -1.26
CA GLU A 104 -6.15 2.99 -1.81
C GLU A 104 -6.59 2.30 -3.11
N LEU A 105 -7.83 1.81 -3.13
CA LEU A 105 -8.47 1.18 -4.29
C LEU A 105 -7.66 0.01 -4.88
N CYS A 106 -6.80 -0.64 -4.09
CA CYS A 106 -5.87 -1.67 -4.54
C CYS A 106 -6.57 -2.96 -4.98
N ASN A 107 -7.80 -3.21 -4.53
CA ASN A 107 -8.60 -4.35 -4.94
C ASN A 107 -9.23 -4.20 -6.34
N SER A 108 -8.73 -3.28 -7.16
CA SER A 108 -9.14 -3.12 -8.56
C SER A 108 -8.74 -4.32 -9.43
N THR A 109 -9.40 -4.49 -10.58
CA THR A 109 -9.02 -5.51 -11.59
C THR A 109 -7.81 -5.10 -12.40
N THR A 110 -7.50 -3.81 -12.42
CA THR A 110 -6.28 -3.24 -12.98
C THR A 110 -5.10 -3.60 -12.07
N GLN A 111 -4.69 -4.87 -12.11
CA GLN A 111 -3.27 -5.14 -11.90
C GLN A 111 -2.53 -4.26 -12.89
N ILE A 112 -1.65 -3.45 -12.33
CA ILE A 112 -0.74 -2.56 -13.05
C ILE A 112 -0.20 -3.36 -14.23
N LYS A 113 -0.67 -3.05 -15.45
CA LYS A 113 0.03 -3.43 -16.67
C LYS A 113 1.40 -2.80 -16.48
N SER A 114 2.34 -3.64 -16.04
CA SER A 114 3.68 -3.22 -15.67
C SER A 114 4.18 -2.28 -16.74
N ASN A 115 4.58 -1.07 -16.34
CA ASN A 115 5.13 -0.04 -17.22
C ASN A 115 6.54 -0.47 -17.71
N LEU A 116 6.65 -1.70 -18.22
CA LEU A 116 7.85 -2.27 -18.82
C LEU A 116 8.36 -1.36 -19.94
N LYS A 117 7.44 -0.69 -20.66
CA LYS A 117 7.77 0.34 -21.65
C LYS A 117 8.50 1.55 -21.05
N LEU A 118 8.11 2.00 -19.84
CA LEU A 118 8.75 3.14 -19.17
C LEU A 118 10.14 2.76 -18.66
N ILE A 119 10.28 1.56 -18.06
CA ILE A 119 11.57 1.04 -17.57
C ILE A 119 12.55 0.86 -18.75
N CYS A 120 12.09 0.27 -19.86
CA CYS A 120 12.91 0.13 -21.07
C CYS A 120 13.32 1.48 -21.65
N PHE A 121 12.43 2.47 -21.66
CA PHE A 121 12.75 3.81 -22.16
C PHE A 121 13.80 4.50 -21.30
N THR A 122 13.67 4.43 -19.97
CA THR A 122 14.66 5.02 -19.05
C THR A 122 16.04 4.37 -19.15
N LEU A 123 16.11 3.05 -19.32
CA LEU A 123 17.38 2.35 -19.54
C LEU A 123 18.03 2.73 -20.87
N LEU A 124 17.23 2.86 -21.93
CA LEU A 124 17.73 3.21 -23.26
C LEU A 124 18.31 4.63 -23.32
N VAL A 125 17.64 5.60 -22.69
CA VAL A 125 18.17 6.98 -22.55
C VAL A 125 19.46 6.99 -21.74
N PHE A 126 19.54 6.20 -20.67
CA PHE A 126 20.75 6.12 -19.83
C PHE A 126 21.94 5.53 -20.58
N ILE A 127 21.72 4.49 -21.39
CA ILE A 127 22.76 3.89 -22.25
C ILE A 127 23.25 4.90 -23.30
N ILE A 128 22.34 5.61 -23.97
CA ILE A 128 22.70 6.64 -24.96
C ILE A 128 23.52 7.76 -24.31
N ALA A 129 23.07 8.29 -23.17
CA ALA A 129 23.77 9.36 -22.45
C ALA A 129 25.20 8.94 -22.05
N LYS A 130 25.38 7.70 -21.56
CA LYS A 130 26.70 7.15 -21.25
C LYS A 130 27.58 6.95 -22.48
N TYR A 131 27.00 6.59 -23.61
CA TYR A 131 27.74 6.44 -24.87
C TYR A 131 28.27 7.80 -25.36
N PHE A 132 27.44 8.85 -25.32
CA PHE A 132 27.87 10.21 -25.71
C PHE A 132 28.94 10.78 -24.78
N GLN A 133 28.88 10.53 -23.47
CA GLN A 133 29.93 10.94 -22.52
C GLN A 133 31.29 10.28 -22.78
N LYS A 134 31.36 9.19 -23.54
CA LYS A 134 32.63 8.50 -23.85
C LYS A 134 33.26 8.98 -25.16
N LEU A 135 32.48 9.65 -26.01
CA LEU A 135 32.89 10.16 -27.32
C LEU A 135 33.46 11.58 -27.27
N TYR A 136 33.23 12.30 -26.17
CA TYR A 136 33.73 13.64 -25.87
C TYR A 136 34.58 13.60 -24.62
#